data_AF-A0ABD2IJF8-F1
#
_entry.id   AF-A0ABD2IJF8-F1
#
_cell.length_a   1.000
_cell.length_b   1.000
_cell.length_c   1.000
_cell.angle_alpha   90.00
_cell.angle_beta   90.00
_cell.angle_gamma   90.00
#
_symmetry.space_group_name_H-M   'P 1'
#
loop_
_entity.id
_entity.type
_entity.pdbx_description
1 polymer ?
#
loop_
_entity_poly.entity_id
_entity_poly.type
_entity_poly.pdbx_seq_one_letter_code
_entity_poly.pdbx_strand_id
1 'polypeptide(L)'
;MTSSPPFLPSIFLFVLLPPPFLAHFCFSCSGICQAGAPCNCQMGSCQADFCFADKRPSDSTGGVFTLTKGCVKRPQRTRVGCDFAHHSDHVRCICSGNFCNDSVLMRVNTSRRNVTCRKCSDSRPNCGHTCQGQWCHLHVSTSATGCGFGPPSLPFVYQSYEMFGQRRNKVCVSLSRGNASPHEICVCNSNLCNDPPAFSLSLAGNSPPAQSPNAFAALLRSLGAGEMQSQQKWANKSPAGRSPAKGAATDALFECVSCDMSSEDAAMTSNCRQNRCWGHFCVYATQRVFVGGSFQSLGWSGASAGPQGNGAVGTQQAMMHERQGCMNTSERTFVQLGCSHKWVANEQEEIFCACRGNLCNSDLSSASASSVPRPNSPDFRFLCAHLFLIIFFFHLYVVIHCKPTNFKL
;
A
#
# COMPACT_ATOMS: atom_id res chain seq x y z
N MET A 1 15.01 -68.57 29.00
CA MET A 1 16.20 -67.72 28.84
C MET A 1 16.49 -67.71 27.34
N THR A 2 16.22 -66.69 26.53
CA THR A 2 16.45 -65.25 26.67
C THR A 2 15.34 -64.49 25.94
N SER A 3 14.58 -63.67 26.66
CA SER A 3 13.51 -62.81 26.14
C SER A 3 14.10 -61.51 25.60
N SER A 4 14.11 -61.35 24.27
CA SER A 4 14.42 -60.08 23.61
C SER A 4 13.21 -59.14 23.67
N PRO A 5 13.37 -57.87 24.09
CA PRO A 5 12.27 -56.91 24.09
C PRO A 5 11.92 -56.46 22.65
N PRO A 6 10.66 -56.14 22.37
CA PRO A 6 10.27 -55.60 21.07
C PRO A 6 10.83 -54.18 20.91
N PHE A 7 11.67 -53.99 19.89
CA PHE A 7 12.09 -52.68 19.41
C PHE A 7 10.85 -51.93 18.92
N LEU A 8 10.34 -51.01 19.74
CA LEU A 8 9.44 -49.94 19.29
C LEU A 8 10.21 -49.10 18.25
N PRO A 9 9.69 -48.92 17.03
CA PRO A 9 10.27 -47.94 16.13
C PRO A 9 10.06 -46.58 16.79
N SER A 10 11.16 -46.01 17.27
CA SER A 10 11.23 -44.61 17.67
C SER A 10 10.97 -43.79 16.41
N ILE A 11 9.69 -43.62 16.07
CA ILE A 11 9.22 -42.65 15.09
C ILE A 11 9.71 -41.33 15.64
N PHE A 12 10.87 -40.90 15.15
CA PHE A 12 11.36 -39.55 15.34
C PHE A 12 10.26 -38.67 14.78
N LEU A 13 9.43 -38.18 15.70
CA LEU A 13 8.61 -37.01 15.55
C LEU A 13 9.61 -35.88 15.29
N PHE A 14 10.13 -35.80 14.06
CA PHE A 14 10.72 -34.60 13.52
C PHE A 14 9.58 -33.60 13.58
N VAL A 15 9.48 -32.94 14.74
CA VAL A 15 8.62 -31.81 14.97
C VAL A 15 8.88 -30.91 13.78
N LEU A 16 7.86 -30.79 12.92
CA LEU A 16 7.80 -29.89 11.78
C LEU A 16 7.80 -28.46 12.34
N LEU A 17 8.89 -28.08 13.00
CA LEU A 17 9.16 -26.71 13.33
C LEU A 17 9.22 -26.01 11.99
N PRO A 18 8.32 -25.05 11.72
CA PRO A 18 8.40 -24.27 10.50
C PRO A 18 9.84 -23.74 10.40
N PRO A 19 10.45 -23.78 9.19
CA PRO A 19 11.80 -23.27 9.03
C PRO A 19 11.87 -21.89 9.68
N PRO A 20 12.91 -21.60 10.48
CA PRO A 20 13.02 -20.32 11.16
C PRO A 20 12.85 -19.24 10.10
N PHE A 21 11.79 -18.43 10.23
CA PHE A 21 11.54 -17.33 9.31
C PHE A 21 12.83 -16.52 9.25
N LEU A 22 13.49 -16.53 8.09
CA LEU A 22 14.77 -15.85 7.86
C LEU A 22 14.50 -14.35 7.84
N ALA A 23 14.37 -13.78 9.02
CA ALA A 23 14.14 -12.37 9.19
C ALA A 23 15.48 -11.63 9.03
N HIS A 24 15.53 -10.70 8.08
CA HIS A 24 16.74 -9.95 7.74
C HIS A 24 16.91 -8.73 8.62
N PHE A 25 18.16 -8.40 8.94
CA PHE A 25 18.51 -7.12 9.56
C PHE A 25 18.68 -6.05 8.49
N CYS A 26 18.20 -4.83 8.73
CA CYS A 26 18.30 -3.71 7.80
C CYS A 26 18.88 -2.49 8.52
N PHE A 27 19.59 -1.63 7.80
CA PHE A 27 19.91 -0.29 8.31
C PHE A 27 18.64 0.54 8.44
N SER A 28 18.56 1.34 9.50
CA SER A 28 17.35 2.10 9.83
C SER A 28 17.66 3.52 10.31
N CYS A 29 17.63 4.47 9.39
CA CYS A 29 18.02 5.85 9.64
C CYS A 29 17.30 6.81 8.70
N SER A 30 17.22 8.07 9.10
CA SER A 30 16.82 9.19 8.25
C SER A 30 17.91 10.27 8.27
N GLY A 31 18.16 10.90 7.13
CA GLY A 31 19.19 11.93 7.02
C GLY A 31 19.03 12.79 5.78
N ILE A 32 19.80 13.87 5.72
CA ILE A 32 19.81 14.82 4.61
C ILE A 32 21.15 14.69 3.87
N CYS A 33 21.12 14.77 2.55
CA CYS A 33 22.32 14.76 1.72
C CYS A 33 22.24 15.75 0.56
N GLN A 34 23.39 16.19 0.09
CA GLN A 34 23.52 17.13 -1.03
C GLN A 34 23.66 16.39 -2.36
N ALA A 35 23.25 17.05 -3.45
CA ALA A 35 23.45 16.58 -4.81
C ALA A 35 24.93 16.36 -5.11
N GLY A 36 25.27 15.22 -5.72
CA GLY A 36 26.65 14.88 -6.11
C GLY A 36 27.50 14.24 -5.02
N ALA A 37 27.10 14.30 -3.74
CA ALA A 37 27.78 13.60 -2.66
C ALA A 37 27.25 12.15 -2.49
N PRO A 38 28.10 11.20 -2.05
CA PRO A 38 27.63 9.88 -1.65
C PRO A 38 26.67 10.03 -0.46
N CYS A 39 25.42 9.61 -0.67
CA CYS A 39 24.35 9.73 0.32
C CYS A 39 24.17 8.38 1.01
N ASN A 40 24.64 8.27 2.26
CA ASN A 40 24.51 7.05 3.05
C ASN A 40 24.25 7.39 4.53
N CYS A 41 23.47 6.55 5.21
CA CYS A 41 23.32 6.53 6.66
C CYS A 41 23.32 5.07 7.13
N GLN A 42 23.94 4.80 8.28
CA GLN A 42 24.15 3.45 8.84
C GLN A 42 23.78 3.37 10.33
N MET A 43 23.10 4.38 10.87
CA MET A 43 22.69 4.38 12.27
C MET A 43 21.43 3.54 12.45
N GLY A 44 21.35 2.78 13.53
CA GLY A 44 20.16 1.97 13.86
C GLY A 44 19.98 0.72 12.99
N SER A 45 19.18 -0.22 13.50
CA SER A 45 18.78 -1.40 12.76
C SER A 45 17.35 -1.81 13.08
N CYS A 46 16.74 -2.55 12.15
CA CYS A 46 15.41 -3.14 12.30
C CYS A 46 15.39 -4.52 11.64
N GLN A 47 14.36 -5.33 11.92
CA GLN A 47 14.26 -6.70 11.41
C GLN A 47 12.97 -6.94 10.59
N ALA A 48 13.10 -7.40 9.34
CA ALA A 48 11.97 -7.66 8.43
C ALA A 48 12.29 -8.63 7.29
N ASP A 49 11.28 -8.94 6.46
CA ASP A 49 11.44 -9.77 5.26
C ASP A 49 12.19 -9.03 4.14
N PHE A 50 12.15 -7.70 4.15
CA PHE A 50 12.82 -6.84 3.17
C PHE A 50 13.34 -5.56 3.82
N CYS A 51 14.42 -5.02 3.26
CA CYS A 51 14.92 -3.69 3.57
C CYS A 51 14.52 -2.71 2.48
N PHE A 52 14.36 -1.44 2.85
CA PHE A 52 14.17 -0.36 1.88
C PHE A 52 15.18 0.76 2.05
N ALA A 53 15.35 1.50 0.96
CA ALA A 53 15.96 2.83 0.97
C ALA A 53 15.18 3.76 0.04
N ASP A 54 14.95 4.99 0.48
CA ASP A 54 14.11 5.98 -0.17
C ASP A 54 14.87 7.31 -0.22
N LYS A 55 15.14 7.83 -1.41
CA LYS A 55 15.77 9.14 -1.62
C LYS A 55 14.76 10.06 -2.29
N ARG A 56 14.36 11.11 -1.59
CA ARG A 56 13.37 12.09 -2.05
C ARG A 56 13.97 13.50 -2.07
N PRO A 57 13.61 14.37 -3.03
CA PRO A 57 13.96 15.79 -2.96
C PRO A 57 13.35 16.44 -1.72
N SER A 58 14.04 17.43 -1.15
CA SER A 58 13.54 18.26 -0.04
C SER A 58 12.84 19.50 -0.60
N ASP A 59 11.71 19.91 0.00
CA ASP A 59 10.80 20.94 -0.55
C ASP A 59 11.39 22.36 -0.63
N SER A 60 12.46 22.65 0.11
CA SER A 60 12.92 24.03 0.36
C SER A 60 14.19 24.45 -0.38
N THR A 61 14.96 23.53 -0.98
CA THR A 61 16.20 23.92 -1.68
C THR A 61 16.59 22.89 -2.74
N GLY A 62 16.72 23.34 -3.99
CA GLY A 62 17.19 22.50 -5.09
C GLY A 62 18.55 21.87 -4.75
N GLY A 63 18.68 20.57 -5.01
CA GLY A 63 19.91 19.82 -4.77
C GLY A 63 20.07 19.29 -3.34
N VAL A 64 19.05 19.39 -2.48
CA VAL A 64 19.02 18.71 -1.17
C VAL A 64 18.04 17.54 -1.22
N PHE A 65 18.48 16.39 -0.73
CA PHE A 65 17.70 15.16 -0.68
C PHE A 65 17.57 14.65 0.75
N THR A 66 16.41 14.08 1.06
CA THR A 66 16.24 13.25 2.27
C THR A 66 16.43 11.79 1.89
N LEU A 67 17.33 11.10 2.59
CA LEU A 67 17.51 9.66 2.53
C LEU A 67 16.88 9.02 3.75
N THR A 68 16.05 8.03 3.53
CA THR A 68 15.42 7.24 4.59
C THR A 68 15.61 5.77 4.31
N LYS A 69 16.11 5.03 5.30
CA LYS A 69 16.32 3.59 5.25
C LYS A 69 15.56 2.91 6.37
N GLY A 70 15.11 1.69 6.13
CA GLY A 70 14.46 0.91 7.16
C GLY A 70 13.96 -0.42 6.66
N CYS A 71 12.90 -0.89 7.29
CA CYS A 71 12.34 -2.21 7.11
C CYS A 71 10.98 -2.14 6.43
N VAL A 72 10.66 -3.18 5.66
CA VAL A 72 9.33 -3.33 5.06
C VAL A 72 8.87 -4.78 5.09
N LYS A 73 7.62 -4.98 5.47
CA LYS A 73 6.89 -6.24 5.38
C LYS A 73 5.86 -6.12 4.26
N ARG A 74 5.80 -7.15 3.41
CA ARG A 74 4.88 -7.24 2.26
C ARG A 74 4.93 -5.97 1.39
N PRO A 75 6.10 -5.63 0.81
CA PRO A 75 6.23 -4.42 0.01
C PRO A 75 5.18 -4.39 -1.11
N GLN A 76 4.64 -3.19 -1.38
CA GLN A 76 3.71 -2.97 -2.49
C GLN A 76 4.36 -3.29 -3.85
N ARG A 77 5.70 -3.15 -3.92
CA ARG A 77 6.50 -3.56 -5.08
C ARG A 77 6.99 -4.99 -4.85
N THR A 78 6.60 -5.90 -5.73
CA THR A 78 7.01 -7.31 -5.67
C THR A 78 8.44 -7.55 -6.15
N ARG A 79 9.06 -6.58 -6.84
CA ARG A 79 10.41 -6.70 -7.40
C ARG A 79 11.44 -6.04 -6.48
N VAL A 80 12.44 -6.82 -6.09
CA VAL A 80 13.71 -6.33 -5.54
C VAL A 80 14.44 -5.52 -6.61
N GLY A 81 15.00 -4.38 -6.23
CA GLY A 81 15.66 -3.44 -7.13
C GLY A 81 15.36 -1.98 -6.77
N CYS A 82 15.94 -1.08 -7.55
CA CYS A 82 15.77 0.37 -7.41
C CYS A 82 14.98 0.93 -8.58
N ASP A 83 13.92 1.67 -8.28
CA ASP A 83 13.06 2.29 -9.28
C ASP A 83 12.61 3.68 -8.84
N PHE A 84 12.32 4.54 -9.81
CA PHE A 84 11.73 5.85 -9.53
C PHE A 84 10.38 5.72 -8.81
N ALA A 85 10.05 6.70 -7.99
CA ALA A 85 8.80 6.80 -7.26
C ALA A 85 8.10 8.10 -7.67
N HIS A 86 7.36 8.04 -8.78
CA HIS A 86 6.64 9.17 -9.39
C HIS A 86 7.55 10.21 -10.06
N HIS A 87 8.61 10.67 -9.41
CA HIS A 87 9.53 11.68 -9.95
C HIS A 87 10.88 11.09 -10.38
N SER A 88 11.61 11.75 -11.28
CA SER A 88 12.92 11.32 -11.77
C SER A 88 14.04 11.43 -10.74
N ASP A 89 13.83 12.20 -9.69
CA ASP A 89 14.74 12.46 -8.59
C ASP A 89 14.31 11.79 -7.27
N HIS A 90 13.13 11.16 -7.27
CA HIS A 90 12.65 10.32 -6.18
C HIS A 90 12.93 8.85 -6.52
N VAL A 91 13.87 8.23 -5.83
CA VAL A 91 14.25 6.82 -6.03
C VAL A 91 13.91 6.00 -4.80
N ARG A 92 13.29 4.84 -5.02
CA ARG A 92 12.98 3.86 -3.98
C ARG A 92 13.52 2.49 -4.33
N CYS A 93 14.25 1.91 -3.39
CA CYS A 93 14.88 0.61 -3.52
C CYS A 93 14.32 -0.37 -2.49
N ILE A 94 14.06 -1.61 -2.91
CA ILE A 94 13.70 -2.73 -2.05
C ILE A 94 14.75 -3.82 -2.25
N CYS A 95 15.24 -4.43 -1.17
CA CYS A 95 16.18 -5.55 -1.24
C CYS A 95 15.90 -6.60 -0.16
N SER A 96 16.46 -7.80 -0.35
CA SER A 96 16.41 -8.91 0.60
C SER A 96 17.84 -9.33 0.94
N GLY A 97 18.06 -9.78 2.18
CA GLY A 97 19.38 -10.05 2.75
C GLY A 97 19.75 -9.08 3.86
N ASN A 98 20.68 -9.50 4.73
CA ASN A 98 21.14 -8.69 5.85
C ASN A 98 21.88 -7.45 5.37
N PHE A 99 21.46 -6.29 5.85
CA PHE A 99 22.02 -4.97 5.58
C PHE A 99 22.14 -4.65 4.09
N CYS A 100 21.29 -5.26 3.24
CA CYS A 100 21.34 -5.08 1.79
C CYS A 100 21.07 -3.64 1.35
N ASN A 101 20.51 -2.80 2.23
CA ASN A 101 20.26 -1.39 1.99
C ASN A 101 21.45 -0.49 2.35
N ASP A 102 22.66 -1.02 2.51
CA ASP A 102 23.88 -0.26 2.79
C ASP A 102 24.26 0.69 1.65
N SER A 103 24.76 0.11 0.56
CA SER A 103 25.15 0.83 -0.64
C SER A 103 23.98 0.83 -1.60
N VAL A 104 23.14 1.85 -1.51
CA VAL A 104 22.15 2.11 -2.54
C VAL A 104 22.89 2.73 -3.72
N LEU A 105 23.67 1.93 -4.44
CA LEU A 105 24.03 2.26 -5.81
C LEU A 105 22.71 2.27 -6.57
N MET A 106 22.12 3.46 -6.69
CA MET A 106 20.87 3.73 -7.40
C MET A 106 21.06 3.50 -8.90
N ARG A 107 21.37 2.26 -9.28
CA ARG A 107 21.23 1.80 -10.66
C ARG A 107 19.74 1.63 -10.87
N VAL A 108 19.08 2.75 -11.11
CA VAL A 108 17.69 2.78 -11.49
C VAL A 108 17.60 2.09 -12.84
N ASN A 109 16.67 1.14 -12.98
CA ASN A 109 16.45 0.52 -14.26
C ASN A 109 15.77 1.53 -15.20
N THR A 110 16.57 2.18 -16.04
CA THR A 110 16.13 3.25 -16.96
C THR A 110 15.52 2.72 -18.26
N SER A 111 15.50 1.39 -18.47
CA SER A 111 15.04 0.79 -19.73
C SER A 111 13.52 0.82 -19.87
N ARG A 112 12.93 1.98 -20.17
CA ARG A 112 11.50 2.13 -20.46
C ARG A 112 11.25 3.17 -21.53
N ARG A 113 10.09 3.04 -22.19
CA ARG A 113 9.60 3.95 -23.23
C ARG A 113 9.44 5.36 -22.66
N ASN A 114 9.95 6.35 -23.39
CA ASN A 114 9.65 7.74 -23.13
C ASN A 114 8.30 8.10 -23.77
N VAL A 115 7.43 8.70 -22.98
CA VAL A 115 6.17 9.28 -23.42
C VAL A 115 6.18 10.77 -23.14
N THR A 116 5.58 11.53 -24.06
CA THR A 116 5.37 12.97 -23.88
C THR A 116 3.98 13.19 -23.30
N CYS A 117 3.88 13.90 -22.19
CA CYS A 117 2.65 14.18 -21.46
C CYS A 117 2.39 15.68 -21.38
N ARG A 118 1.14 16.07 -21.16
CA ARG A 118 0.82 17.44 -20.73
C ARG A 118 1.23 17.65 -19.28
N LYS A 119 1.66 18.86 -18.94
CA LYS A 119 2.05 19.26 -17.58
C LYS A 119 1.37 20.56 -17.18
N CYS A 120 0.20 20.48 -16.54
CA CYS A 120 -0.52 21.65 -16.04
C CYS A 120 -0.73 21.50 -14.53
N SER A 121 -0.35 22.53 -13.78
CA SER A 121 -0.43 22.53 -12.31
C SER A 121 -1.88 22.58 -11.79
N ASP A 122 -2.80 23.17 -12.56
CA ASP A 122 -4.24 23.32 -12.24
C ASP A 122 -5.06 23.58 -13.51
N SER A 123 -6.39 23.70 -13.34
CA SER A 123 -7.57 23.82 -14.24
C SER A 123 -7.50 24.62 -15.55
N ARG A 124 -6.32 24.98 -16.04
CA ARG A 124 -6.10 25.50 -17.39
C ARG A 124 -5.91 24.32 -18.33
N PRO A 125 -6.93 23.91 -19.11
CA PRO A 125 -6.86 22.73 -19.99
C PRO A 125 -5.79 22.87 -21.09
N ASN A 126 -5.35 24.10 -21.39
CA ASN A 126 -4.42 24.43 -22.47
C ASN A 126 -3.22 25.23 -21.98
N CYS A 127 -2.50 24.72 -20.96
CA CYS A 127 -1.30 25.41 -20.47
C CYS A 127 -0.09 25.33 -21.44
N GLY A 128 -0.16 24.53 -22.51
CA GLY A 128 0.89 24.41 -23.54
C GLY A 128 2.18 23.71 -23.08
N HIS A 129 2.36 23.48 -21.79
CA HIS A 129 3.53 22.82 -21.23
C HIS A 129 3.44 21.30 -21.38
N THR A 130 4.57 20.70 -21.76
CA THR A 130 4.74 19.25 -21.84
C THR A 130 5.88 18.79 -20.95
N CYS A 131 5.88 17.51 -20.61
CA CYS A 131 7.00 16.86 -19.95
C CYS A 131 7.20 15.45 -20.49
N GLN A 132 8.42 14.94 -20.36
CA GLN A 132 8.75 13.58 -20.75
C GLN A 132 8.82 12.69 -19.51
N GLY A 133 8.23 11.51 -19.58
CA GLY A 133 8.29 10.49 -18.54
C GLY A 133 8.02 9.10 -19.10
N GLN A 134 7.66 8.16 -18.24
CA GLN A 134 7.35 6.78 -18.63
C GLN A 134 5.84 6.51 -18.74
N TRP A 135 5.03 7.34 -18.11
CA TRP A 135 3.57 7.35 -18.16
C TRP A 135 3.07 8.77 -17.86
N CYS A 136 1.84 9.07 -18.27
CA CYS A 136 1.16 10.33 -17.99
C CYS A 136 0.10 10.15 -16.91
N HIS A 137 -0.20 11.21 -16.18
CA HIS A 137 -1.30 11.23 -15.21
C HIS A 137 -2.21 12.44 -15.36
N LEU A 138 -3.43 12.25 -14.88
CA LEU A 138 -4.48 13.26 -14.74
C LEU A 138 -5.14 13.09 -13.38
N HIS A 139 -5.21 14.18 -12.61
CA HIS A 139 -6.07 14.30 -11.45
C HIS A 139 -7.38 14.93 -11.91
N VAL A 140 -8.46 14.17 -11.92
CA VAL A 140 -9.75 14.63 -12.45
C VAL A 140 -10.33 15.74 -11.55
N SER A 141 -10.12 15.66 -10.23
CA SER A 141 -10.64 16.64 -9.28
C SER A 141 -10.02 18.03 -9.42
N THR A 142 -8.73 18.11 -9.74
CA THR A 142 -7.99 19.39 -9.89
C THR A 142 -7.69 19.74 -11.34
N SER A 143 -7.99 18.83 -12.27
CA SER A 143 -7.53 18.90 -13.68
C SER A 143 -6.00 18.98 -13.84
N ALA A 144 -5.24 18.69 -12.77
CA ALA A 144 -3.78 18.70 -12.82
C ALA A 144 -3.27 17.53 -13.67
N THR A 145 -2.28 17.80 -14.51
CA THR A 145 -1.70 16.83 -15.44
C THR A 145 -0.20 16.82 -15.33
N GLY A 146 0.40 15.66 -15.57
CA GLY A 146 1.84 15.51 -15.56
C GLY A 146 2.32 14.19 -16.14
N CYS A 147 3.62 13.96 -15.98
CA CYS A 147 4.30 12.70 -16.31
C CYS A 147 4.88 12.10 -15.03
N GLY A 148 5.00 10.79 -15.02
CA GLY A 148 5.63 10.05 -13.93
C GLY A 148 6.74 9.13 -14.41
N PHE A 149 7.60 8.76 -13.47
CA PHE A 149 8.71 7.83 -13.66
C PHE A 149 8.56 6.60 -12.76
N GLY A 150 9.13 5.47 -13.22
CA GLY A 150 9.08 4.20 -12.51
C GLY A 150 7.76 3.46 -12.76
N PRO A 151 7.39 2.50 -11.88
CA PRO A 151 6.10 1.84 -11.98
C PRO A 151 5.02 2.89 -11.83
N PRO A 152 3.97 2.87 -12.69
CA PRO A 152 2.81 3.72 -12.46
C PRO A 152 2.33 3.49 -11.02
N SER A 153 1.97 4.58 -10.36
CA SER A 153 1.51 4.55 -8.98
C SER A 153 0.17 5.25 -8.91
N LEU A 154 -0.89 4.47 -8.87
CA LEU A 154 -2.20 4.92 -8.41
C LEU A 154 -2.24 4.68 -6.88
N PRO A 155 -3.20 5.25 -6.11
CA PRO A 155 -3.11 5.37 -4.65
C PRO A 155 -2.54 4.11 -3.97
N PHE A 156 -1.57 4.31 -3.08
CA PHE A 156 -0.74 3.41 -2.23
C PHE A 156 -0.67 1.89 -2.52
N VAL A 157 -1.79 1.23 -2.80
CA VAL A 157 -1.96 -0.22 -3.01
C VAL A 157 -1.96 -0.64 -4.49
N TYR A 158 -1.78 0.34 -5.39
CA TYR A 158 -1.88 0.16 -6.84
C TYR A 158 -0.56 0.56 -7.51
N GLN A 159 0.48 -0.28 -7.38
CA GLN A 159 1.81 -0.07 -7.97
C GLN A 159 2.30 -1.33 -8.68
N SER A 160 2.23 -1.35 -10.02
CA SER A 160 2.68 -2.49 -10.82
C SER A 160 3.13 -2.04 -12.21
N TYR A 161 4.13 -2.75 -12.74
CA TYR A 161 4.57 -2.59 -14.12
C TYR A 161 3.63 -3.16 -15.16
N GLU A 162 2.73 -4.03 -14.72
CA GLU A 162 1.80 -4.75 -15.58
C GLU A 162 0.47 -4.02 -15.72
N MET A 163 0.32 -2.84 -15.09
CA MET A 163 -0.92 -2.04 -15.17
C MET A 163 -1.37 -1.78 -16.61
N PHE A 164 -0.42 -1.59 -17.52
CA PHE A 164 -0.68 -1.44 -18.94
C PHE A 164 -0.51 -2.80 -19.63
N GLY A 165 -1.49 -3.68 -19.42
CA GLY A 165 -1.55 -4.97 -20.12
C GLY A 165 -1.76 -4.81 -21.64
N GLN A 166 -1.66 -5.90 -22.40
CA GLN A 166 -1.67 -5.91 -23.88
C GLN A 166 -2.84 -5.17 -24.56
N ARG A 167 -3.97 -4.95 -23.88
CA ARG A 167 -5.16 -4.30 -24.44
C ARG A 167 -5.51 -2.95 -23.83
N ARG A 168 -4.76 -2.43 -22.85
CA ARG A 168 -5.15 -1.21 -22.13
C ARG A 168 -3.99 -0.25 -21.94
N ASN A 169 -4.25 0.99 -22.34
CA ASN A 169 -3.29 2.10 -22.24
C ASN A 169 -3.68 3.09 -21.14
N LYS A 170 -4.73 2.82 -20.36
CA LYS A 170 -5.31 3.74 -19.38
C LYS A 170 -5.92 2.98 -18.20
N VAL A 171 -5.68 3.47 -16.99
CA VAL A 171 -6.23 2.97 -15.73
C VAL A 171 -6.64 4.16 -14.86
N CYS A 172 -7.81 4.09 -14.23
CA CYS A 172 -8.34 5.13 -13.35
C CYS A 172 -8.69 4.54 -11.98
N VAL A 173 -8.46 5.33 -10.95
CA VAL A 173 -8.84 5.03 -9.57
C VAL A 173 -9.53 6.24 -8.97
N SER A 174 -10.69 6.00 -8.36
CA SER A 174 -11.40 6.98 -7.53
C SER A 174 -11.30 6.57 -6.07
N LEU A 175 -10.93 7.51 -5.21
CA LEU A 175 -10.70 7.30 -3.80
C LEU A 175 -11.55 8.29 -3.00
N SER A 176 -12.46 7.77 -2.18
CA SER A 176 -13.31 8.57 -1.32
C SER A 176 -12.87 8.41 0.13
N ARG A 177 -12.67 9.53 0.84
CA ARG A 177 -12.23 9.58 2.24
C ARG A 177 -12.89 10.76 2.96
N GLY A 178 -13.32 10.53 4.20
CA GLY A 178 -14.02 11.53 5.00
C GLY A 178 -15.22 12.13 4.26
N ASN A 179 -15.38 13.45 4.38
CA ASN A 179 -16.43 14.24 3.72
C ASN A 179 -15.95 14.93 2.43
N ALA A 180 -14.71 14.67 1.99
CA ALA A 180 -14.15 15.29 0.79
C ALA A 180 -14.75 14.67 -0.49
N SER A 181 -14.74 15.44 -1.57
CA SER A 181 -15.09 14.89 -2.88
C SER A 181 -14.12 13.76 -3.27
N PRO A 182 -14.59 12.71 -3.96
CA PRO A 182 -13.74 11.61 -4.38
C PRO A 182 -12.56 12.13 -5.21
N HIS A 183 -11.35 11.76 -4.82
CA HIS A 183 -10.14 12.03 -5.59
C HIS A 183 -10.01 10.97 -6.67
N GLU A 184 -10.22 11.39 -7.92
CA GLU A 184 -10.03 10.52 -9.06
C GLU A 184 -8.70 10.85 -9.76
N ILE A 185 -7.88 9.80 -9.92
CA ILE A 185 -6.57 9.86 -10.54
C ILE A 185 -6.53 8.80 -11.62
N CYS A 186 -6.06 9.19 -12.79
CA CYS A 186 -5.84 8.27 -13.88
C CYS A 186 -4.41 8.32 -14.39
N VAL A 187 -3.95 7.18 -14.90
CA VAL A 187 -2.64 7.03 -15.54
C VAL A 187 -2.79 6.40 -16.92
N CYS A 188 -1.90 6.77 -17.84
CA CYS A 188 -1.88 6.24 -19.20
C CYS A 188 -0.47 6.22 -19.78
N ASN A 189 -0.22 5.43 -20.82
CA ASN A 189 1.14 5.18 -21.35
C ASN A 189 1.33 5.54 -22.84
N SER A 190 0.45 6.37 -23.41
CA SER A 190 0.60 6.89 -24.77
C SER A 190 0.87 8.39 -24.78
N ASN A 191 1.41 8.91 -25.89
CA ASN A 191 1.71 10.33 -25.99
C ASN A 191 0.45 11.19 -25.84
N LEU A 192 0.54 12.24 -25.03
CA LEU A 192 -0.50 13.23 -24.75
C LEU A 192 -1.84 12.62 -24.34
N CYS A 193 -1.81 11.43 -23.74
CA CYS A 193 -3.02 10.71 -23.37
C CYS A 193 -3.79 11.40 -22.24
N ASN A 194 -3.10 12.18 -21.39
CA ASN A 194 -3.64 12.92 -20.25
C ASN A 194 -4.39 14.22 -20.61
N ASP A 195 -5.13 14.21 -21.72
CA ASP A 195 -5.98 15.33 -22.13
C ASP A 195 -7.36 15.25 -21.41
N PRO A 196 -7.76 16.24 -20.60
CA PRO A 196 -9.03 16.22 -19.86
C PRO A 196 -10.29 15.85 -20.68
N PRO A 197 -10.54 16.44 -21.89
CA PRO A 197 -11.66 16.06 -22.74
C PRO A 197 -11.63 14.59 -23.20
N ALA A 198 -10.44 14.02 -23.44
CA ALA A 198 -10.31 12.60 -23.80
C ALA A 198 -10.61 11.66 -22.63
N PHE A 199 -10.49 12.16 -21.39
CA PHE A 199 -10.75 11.38 -20.19
C PHE A 199 -12.24 11.25 -19.84
N SER A 200 -13.04 12.31 -20.07
CA SER A 200 -14.46 12.36 -19.70
C SER A 200 -15.34 11.35 -20.46
N LEU A 201 -15.00 11.06 -21.71
CA LEU A 201 -15.77 10.15 -22.58
C LEU A 201 -15.69 8.66 -22.21
N SER A 202 -14.68 8.24 -21.43
CA SER A 202 -14.45 6.82 -21.12
C SER A 202 -14.98 6.39 -19.75
N LEU A 203 -15.40 7.33 -18.89
CA LEU A 203 -16.00 7.02 -17.58
C LEU A 203 -17.53 6.96 -17.60
N ALA A 204 -18.18 7.54 -18.61
CA ALA A 204 -19.64 7.50 -18.75
C ALA A 204 -20.20 6.08 -18.96
N GLY A 205 -19.36 5.08 -19.25
CA GLY A 205 -19.79 3.70 -19.53
C GLY A 205 -19.90 2.76 -18.33
N ASN A 206 -19.31 3.09 -17.16
CA ASN A 206 -19.18 2.14 -16.03
C ASN A 206 -19.72 2.64 -14.69
N SER A 207 -20.26 3.85 -14.64
CA SER A 207 -20.95 4.36 -13.46
C SER A 207 -22.43 3.93 -13.51
N PRO A 208 -23.02 3.34 -12.46
CA PRO A 208 -24.48 3.33 -12.36
C PRO A 208 -24.95 4.80 -12.45
N PRO A 209 -26.06 5.11 -13.13
CA PRO A 209 -26.48 6.47 -13.39
C PRO A 209 -26.74 7.19 -12.06
N ALA A 210 -25.77 7.94 -11.58
CA ALA A 210 -26.01 9.01 -10.63
C ALA A 210 -26.83 10.04 -11.41
N GLN A 211 -28.13 10.11 -11.09
CA GLN A 211 -28.95 11.24 -11.51
C GLN A 211 -28.37 12.49 -10.85
N SER A 212 -27.45 13.16 -11.55
CA SER A 212 -26.96 14.49 -11.24
C SER A 212 -27.18 15.35 -12.48
N PRO A 213 -27.99 16.42 -12.40
CA PRO A 213 -28.15 17.34 -13.51
C PRO A 213 -26.92 18.25 -13.60
N ASN A 214 -26.25 18.21 -14.75
CA ASN A 214 -25.39 19.24 -15.34
C ASN A 214 -24.71 20.23 -14.37
N ALA A 215 -23.40 20.03 -14.15
CA ALA A 215 -22.52 20.90 -13.34
C ALA A 215 -22.47 22.38 -13.80
N PHE A 216 -22.97 22.71 -15.00
CA PHE A 216 -23.06 24.10 -15.48
C PHE A 216 -24.29 24.85 -14.92
N ALA A 217 -25.33 24.14 -14.48
CA ALA A 217 -26.53 24.75 -13.88
C ALA A 217 -26.38 25.00 -12.36
N ALA A 218 -25.40 24.37 -11.71
CA ALA A 218 -25.14 24.54 -10.27
C ALA A 218 -24.41 25.85 -9.94
N LEU A 219 -23.57 26.36 -10.86
CA LEU A 219 -22.86 27.63 -10.68
C LEU A 219 -23.79 28.86 -10.74
N LEU A 220 -24.94 28.74 -11.41
CA LEU A 220 -25.97 29.79 -11.45
C LEU A 220 -26.96 29.72 -10.28
N ARG A 221 -26.93 28.67 -9.45
CA ARG A 221 -27.76 28.55 -8.24
C ARG A 221 -27.05 28.98 -6.95
N SER A 222 -25.75 29.24 -6.96
CA SER A 222 -24.98 29.62 -5.77
C SER A 222 -25.07 31.10 -5.38
N LEU A 223 -26.05 31.85 -5.90
CA LEU A 223 -26.32 33.24 -5.51
C LEU A 223 -27.65 33.42 -4.75
N GLY A 224 -28.28 32.34 -4.29
CA GLY A 224 -29.50 32.41 -3.48
C GLY A 224 -29.43 31.50 -2.24
N ALA A 225 -29.57 32.14 -1.08
CA ALA A 225 -29.80 31.62 0.27
C ALA A 225 -30.20 30.14 0.48
N GLY A 226 -29.64 29.54 1.53
CA GLY A 226 -30.38 28.65 2.44
C GLY A 226 -30.07 27.15 2.42
N GLU A 227 -29.69 26.66 3.61
CA GLU A 227 -30.14 25.41 4.24
C GLU A 227 -29.35 24.09 4.08
N MET A 228 -28.82 23.65 5.24
CA MET A 228 -28.34 22.31 5.57
C MET A 228 -29.48 21.28 5.49
N GLN A 229 -29.48 20.34 4.53
CA GLN A 229 -30.18 19.02 4.67
C GLN A 229 -29.97 18.01 3.51
N SER A 230 -28.76 17.88 2.93
CA SER A 230 -28.58 17.03 1.71
C SER A 230 -27.77 15.72 1.87
N GLN A 231 -27.48 15.23 3.07
CA GLN A 231 -26.65 14.00 3.22
C GLN A 231 -27.35 12.75 3.78
N GLN A 232 -28.63 12.80 4.17
CA GLN A 232 -29.32 11.62 4.72
C GLN A 232 -30.16 10.82 3.71
N LYS A 233 -30.28 11.25 2.45
CA LYS A 233 -31.22 10.66 1.47
C LYS A 233 -30.64 9.54 0.58
N TRP A 234 -29.46 9.03 0.89
CA TRP A 234 -28.80 7.95 0.11
C TRP A 234 -28.79 6.58 0.82
N ALA A 235 -29.27 6.49 2.07
CA ALA A 235 -29.21 5.25 2.87
C ALA A 235 -30.47 4.36 2.83
N ASN A 236 -31.59 4.79 2.23
CA ASN A 236 -32.87 4.06 2.29
C ASN A 236 -33.38 3.50 0.96
N LYS A 237 -32.49 2.97 0.11
CA LYS A 237 -32.90 2.12 -1.02
C LYS A 237 -32.07 0.84 -1.08
N SER A 238 -32.38 -0.08 -0.17
CA SER A 238 -32.08 -1.50 -0.40
C SER A 238 -32.98 -2.00 -1.54
N PRO A 239 -32.46 -2.62 -2.60
CA PRO A 239 -33.30 -3.35 -3.55
C PRO A 239 -33.70 -4.67 -2.89
N ALA A 240 -34.94 -4.71 -2.37
CA ALA A 240 -35.57 -5.95 -2.00
C ALA A 240 -35.78 -6.82 -3.24
N GLY A 241 -35.29 -8.06 -3.18
CA GLY A 241 -35.85 -9.21 -3.90
C GLY A 241 -35.75 -9.21 -5.42
N ARG A 242 -34.58 -9.56 -5.96
CA ARG A 242 -34.48 -10.35 -7.19
C ARG A 242 -33.18 -11.15 -7.20
N SER A 243 -33.28 -12.46 -7.03
CA SER A 243 -32.16 -13.38 -7.22
C SER A 243 -31.58 -13.20 -8.64
N PRO A 244 -30.30 -12.84 -8.79
CA PRO A 244 -29.70 -12.73 -10.11
C PRO A 244 -29.32 -14.13 -10.61
N ALA A 245 -29.62 -14.38 -11.88
CA ALA A 245 -29.21 -15.57 -12.59
C ALA A 245 -27.68 -15.74 -12.55
N LYS A 246 -27.23 -16.97 -12.31
CA LYS A 246 -25.86 -17.47 -12.49
C LYS A 246 -25.35 -17.05 -13.87
N GLY A 247 -24.36 -16.16 -13.96
CA GLY A 247 -23.67 -15.95 -15.25
C GLY A 247 -22.85 -14.67 -15.46
N ALA A 248 -23.05 -13.63 -14.66
CA ALA A 248 -22.17 -12.47 -14.66
C ALA A 248 -21.96 -12.06 -13.21
N ALA A 249 -20.73 -12.18 -12.70
CA ALA A 249 -20.39 -11.67 -11.39
C ALA A 249 -20.60 -10.16 -11.43
N THR A 250 -21.79 -9.71 -11.03
CA THR A 250 -22.04 -8.30 -10.76
C THR A 250 -20.99 -7.87 -9.77
N ASP A 251 -20.32 -6.80 -10.15
CA ASP A 251 -19.00 -6.45 -9.69
C ASP A 251 -19.13 -5.87 -8.27
N ALA A 252 -19.27 -6.75 -7.27
CA ALA A 252 -19.77 -6.40 -5.92
C ALA A 252 -19.04 -5.21 -5.30
N LEU A 253 -19.82 -4.19 -4.93
CA LEU A 253 -19.39 -3.05 -4.12
C LEU A 253 -19.50 -3.41 -2.64
N PHE A 254 -18.56 -2.93 -1.85
CA PHE A 254 -18.52 -3.11 -0.40
C PHE A 254 -18.75 -1.78 0.29
N GLU A 255 -19.46 -1.84 1.41
CA GLU A 255 -19.56 -0.73 2.35
C GLU A 255 -18.25 -0.62 3.13
N CYS A 256 -17.67 0.56 3.22
CA CYS A 256 -16.40 0.84 3.90
C CYS A 256 -16.57 1.97 4.91
N VAL A 257 -15.69 2.02 5.91
CA VAL A 257 -15.53 3.21 6.77
C VAL A 257 -14.79 4.30 5.99
N SER A 258 -15.23 5.55 6.13
CA SER A 258 -14.64 6.70 5.43
C SER A 258 -14.27 7.79 6.42
N CYS A 259 -12.98 7.96 6.70
CA CYS A 259 -12.53 9.02 7.59
C CYS A 259 -11.09 9.46 7.36
N ASP A 260 -10.79 10.66 7.83
CA ASP A 260 -9.48 11.28 7.80
C ASP A 260 -9.27 11.94 9.15
N MET A 261 -8.34 11.42 9.95
CA MET A 261 -8.06 11.86 11.32
C MET A 261 -6.61 12.25 11.46
N SER A 262 -6.36 13.44 12.01
CA SER A 262 -5.06 13.89 12.49
C SER A 262 -5.07 13.97 14.01
N SER A 263 -3.96 13.63 14.67
CA SER A 263 -3.82 13.63 16.13
C SER A 263 -4.02 14.99 16.81
N GLU A 264 -4.12 16.08 16.05
CA GLU A 264 -4.50 17.40 16.57
C GLU A 264 -5.96 17.43 17.06
N ASP A 265 -6.82 16.52 16.57
CA ASP A 265 -8.25 16.51 16.84
C ASP A 265 -8.67 15.30 17.72
N ALA A 266 -8.24 15.27 18.99
CA ALA A 266 -8.58 14.19 19.92
C ALA A 266 -10.12 13.97 20.10
N ALA A 267 -10.93 15.00 19.83
CA ALA A 267 -12.39 14.94 19.89
C ALA A 267 -13.06 14.21 18.70
N MET A 268 -12.33 13.90 17.62
CA MET A 268 -12.90 13.38 16.36
C MET A 268 -12.97 11.84 16.26
N THR A 269 -12.46 11.11 17.25
CA THR A 269 -12.40 9.63 17.22
C THR A 269 -13.77 8.95 17.09
N SER A 270 -14.84 9.56 17.61
CA SER A 270 -16.22 9.04 17.51
C SER A 270 -16.88 9.29 16.15
N ASN A 271 -16.48 10.35 15.43
CA ASN A 271 -17.03 10.68 14.10
C ASN A 271 -16.49 9.77 12.99
N CYS A 272 -15.28 9.22 13.13
CA CYS A 272 -14.66 8.32 12.11
C CYS A 272 -15.58 7.14 11.76
N ARG A 273 -16.31 6.60 12.74
CA ARG A 273 -17.13 5.37 12.57
C ARG A 273 -18.48 5.61 11.89
N GLN A 274 -18.92 6.86 11.77
CA GLN A 274 -20.26 7.18 11.27
C GLN A 274 -20.29 7.32 9.75
N ASN A 275 -19.18 7.74 9.14
CA ASN A 275 -19.10 7.98 7.72
C ASN A 275 -18.88 6.68 6.95
N ARG A 276 -19.73 6.45 5.94
CA ARG A 276 -19.70 5.27 5.08
C ARG A 276 -19.46 5.67 3.63
N CYS A 277 -18.76 4.83 2.90
CA CYS A 277 -18.68 4.96 1.45
C CYS A 277 -18.67 3.59 0.78
N TRP A 278 -18.94 3.54 -0.52
CA TRP A 278 -19.08 2.29 -1.27
C TRP A 278 -18.01 2.19 -2.34
N GLY A 279 -17.30 1.07 -2.37
CA GLY A 279 -16.35 0.81 -3.44
C GLY A 279 -15.94 -0.64 -3.64
N HIS A 280 -15.16 -0.90 -4.69
CA HIS A 280 -14.64 -2.24 -5.00
C HIS A 280 -13.71 -2.77 -3.90
N PHE A 281 -13.01 -1.86 -3.23
CA PHE A 281 -12.07 -2.17 -2.15
C PHE A 281 -12.22 -1.13 -1.04
N CYS A 282 -12.02 -1.55 0.21
CA CYS A 282 -11.84 -0.62 1.32
C CYS A 282 -10.35 -0.43 1.57
N VAL A 283 -9.96 0.77 2.00
CA VAL A 283 -8.56 1.12 2.28
C VAL A 283 -8.42 1.59 3.71
N TYR A 284 -7.29 1.24 4.31
CA TYR A 284 -6.87 1.67 5.63
C TYR A 284 -5.43 2.16 5.54
N ALA A 285 -5.13 3.31 6.10
CA ALA A 285 -3.78 3.85 6.13
C ALA A 285 -3.53 4.48 7.49
N THR A 286 -2.36 4.21 8.07
CA THR A 286 -1.89 4.95 9.23
C THR A 286 -0.43 5.35 9.05
N GLN A 287 -0.12 6.55 9.49
CA GLN A 287 1.23 7.08 9.52
C GLN A 287 1.47 7.62 10.93
N ARG A 288 2.53 7.14 11.57
CA ARG A 288 3.01 7.63 12.85
C ARG A 288 4.37 8.28 12.64
N VAL A 289 4.51 9.50 13.14
CA VAL A 289 5.76 10.25 13.12
C VAL A 289 6.11 10.61 14.56
N PHE A 290 7.29 10.20 15.00
CA PHE A 290 7.80 10.52 16.32
C PHE A 290 8.52 11.87 16.28
N VAL A 291 7.78 12.95 16.58
CA VAL A 291 8.33 14.30 16.63
C VAL A 291 8.87 14.52 18.05
N GLY A 292 10.16 14.21 18.28
CA GLY A 292 10.70 14.36 19.64
C GLY A 292 12.13 13.88 19.92
N GLY A 293 12.90 13.48 18.90
CA GLY A 293 14.33 13.22 19.05
C GLY A 293 15.10 14.22 18.22
N SER A 294 15.49 15.36 18.80
CA SER A 294 16.56 16.14 18.20
C SER A 294 17.80 15.25 18.15
N PHE A 295 18.13 14.77 16.95
CA PHE A 295 19.47 14.35 16.62
C PHE A 295 20.33 15.62 16.61
N GLN A 296 20.52 16.25 17.77
CA GLN A 296 21.64 17.15 17.97
C GLN A 296 22.86 16.27 17.75
N SER A 297 23.44 16.39 16.55
CA SER A 297 24.87 16.49 16.37
C SER A 297 25.64 15.93 17.56
N LEU A 298 25.97 14.63 17.52
CA LEU A 298 27.10 14.11 18.27
C LEU A 298 28.36 14.76 17.67
N GLY A 299 28.54 16.03 18.03
CA GLY A 299 29.81 16.72 18.00
C GLY A 299 30.70 15.99 18.99
N TRP A 300 31.53 15.12 18.44
CA TRP A 300 32.68 14.58 19.13
C TRP A 300 33.64 15.75 19.40
N SER A 301 33.58 16.32 20.60
CA SER A 301 34.65 17.14 21.16
C SER A 301 34.57 17.09 22.67
N GLY A 302 35.71 16.79 23.30
CA GLY A 302 35.80 16.34 24.68
C GLY A 302 35.54 17.40 25.76
N ALA A 303 35.51 16.86 26.99
CA ALA A 303 35.73 17.52 28.27
C ALA A 303 34.65 18.50 28.78
N SER A 304 33.85 18.05 29.76
CA SER A 304 33.98 18.42 31.19
C SER A 304 32.68 18.10 31.93
N ALA A 305 32.82 17.39 33.04
CA ALA A 305 31.72 16.97 33.91
C ALA A 305 31.24 18.15 34.76
N GLY A 306 29.96 18.49 34.65
CA GLY A 306 29.22 19.32 35.61
C GLY A 306 27.95 18.58 36.03
N PRO A 307 27.68 18.37 37.34
CA PRO A 307 26.45 17.75 37.80
C PRO A 307 25.38 18.82 38.08
N GLN A 308 24.11 18.41 37.92
CA GLN A 308 22.86 19.07 38.34
C GLN A 308 22.21 20.08 37.39
N GLY A 309 21.21 19.59 36.65
CA GLY A 309 20.12 20.37 36.08
C GLY A 309 18.92 19.44 35.80
N ASN A 310 17.80 19.67 36.49
CA ASN A 310 16.59 18.84 36.48
C ASN A 310 16.10 18.51 35.07
N GLY A 311 16.14 17.21 34.73
CA GLY A 311 15.63 16.68 33.48
C GLY A 311 14.10 16.75 33.43
N ALA A 312 13.58 17.76 32.75
CA ALA A 312 12.22 17.72 32.24
C ALA A 312 12.14 16.58 31.21
N VAL A 313 11.58 15.45 31.62
CA VAL A 313 11.21 14.35 30.72
C VAL A 313 10.10 14.89 29.81
N GLY A 314 10.50 15.49 28.69
CA GLY A 314 9.57 15.90 27.65
C GLY A 314 8.87 14.66 27.13
N THR A 315 7.58 14.53 27.40
CA THR A 315 6.72 13.49 26.80
C THR A 315 6.78 13.66 25.29
N GLN A 316 7.49 12.75 24.61
CA GLN A 316 7.48 12.66 23.15
C GLN A 316 6.04 12.36 22.71
N GLN A 317 5.38 13.34 22.10
CA GLN A 317 4.06 13.13 21.51
C GLN A 317 4.24 12.55 20.11
N ALA A 318 3.86 11.28 19.94
CA ALA A 318 3.76 10.69 18.61
C ALA A 318 2.55 11.29 17.90
N MET A 319 2.77 11.90 16.73
CA MET A 319 1.68 12.32 15.87
C MET A 319 1.21 11.12 15.06
N MET A 320 -0.08 10.80 15.17
CA MET A 320 -0.70 9.68 14.45
C MET A 320 -1.74 10.24 13.48
N HIS A 321 -1.60 9.84 12.23
CA HIS A 321 -2.53 10.14 11.16
C HIS A 321 -3.20 8.85 10.70
N GLU A 322 -4.52 8.81 10.68
CA GLU A 322 -5.31 7.65 10.29
C GLU A 322 -6.29 8.03 9.19
N ARG A 323 -6.27 7.27 8.09
CA ARG A 323 -7.10 7.49 6.92
C ARG A 323 -7.79 6.19 6.51
N GLN A 324 -9.10 6.25 6.41
CA GLN A 324 -9.95 5.15 5.97
C GLN A 324 -10.82 5.60 4.80
N GLY A 325 -11.10 4.72 3.85
CA GLY A 325 -11.96 5.07 2.72
C GLY A 325 -12.30 3.89 1.84
N CYS A 326 -12.89 4.18 0.69
CA CYS A 326 -13.19 3.21 -0.36
C CYS A 326 -12.49 3.61 -1.65
N MET A 327 -12.14 2.60 -2.42
CA MET A 327 -11.43 2.72 -3.67
C MET A 327 -12.21 2.01 -4.77
N ASN A 328 -12.50 2.75 -5.83
CA ASN A 328 -13.01 2.23 -7.10
C ASN A 328 -11.89 2.25 -8.12
N THR A 329 -11.77 1.18 -8.89
CA THR A 329 -10.73 1.05 -9.92
C THR A 329 -11.35 0.47 -11.19
N SER A 330 -10.86 0.95 -12.33
CA SER A 330 -11.21 0.39 -13.64
C SER A 330 -10.64 -1.03 -13.83
N GLU A 331 -9.65 -1.44 -13.04
CA GLU A 331 -9.02 -2.75 -13.16
C GLU A 331 -8.70 -3.34 -11.79
N ARG A 332 -9.36 -4.45 -11.44
CA ARG A 332 -9.31 -5.01 -10.08
C ARG A 332 -8.10 -5.92 -9.87
N THR A 333 -7.55 -6.49 -10.95
CA THR A 333 -6.50 -7.51 -10.86
C THR A 333 -5.17 -7.00 -10.32
N PHE A 334 -4.93 -5.69 -10.37
CA PHE A 334 -3.68 -5.08 -9.89
C PHE A 334 -3.76 -4.50 -8.46
N VAL A 335 -4.90 -4.62 -7.77
CA VAL A 335 -4.99 -4.23 -6.36
C VAL A 335 -4.32 -5.29 -5.50
N GLN A 336 -3.28 -4.90 -4.76
CA GLN A 336 -2.68 -5.76 -3.77
C GLN A 336 -3.50 -5.73 -2.47
N LEU A 337 -4.20 -6.83 -2.19
CA LEU A 337 -4.90 -7.02 -0.92
C LEU A 337 -3.91 -7.30 0.24
N GLY A 338 -4.33 -6.94 1.44
CA GLY A 338 -3.54 -7.04 2.67
C GLY A 338 -2.82 -5.73 3.01
N CYS A 339 -2.00 -5.78 4.06
CA CYS A 339 -1.25 -4.63 4.56
C CYS A 339 0.23 -4.69 4.16
N SER A 340 0.76 -3.59 3.64
CA SER A 340 2.18 -3.29 3.60
C SER A 340 2.53 -2.48 4.83
N HIS A 341 3.60 -2.86 5.51
CA HIS A 341 4.08 -2.15 6.69
C HIS A 341 5.52 -1.74 6.44
N LYS A 342 5.79 -0.44 6.47
CA LYS A 342 7.10 0.18 6.30
C LYS A 342 7.45 0.94 7.57
N TRP A 343 8.65 0.79 8.10
CA TRP A 343 9.06 1.52 9.29
C TRP A 343 10.55 1.85 9.32
N VAL A 344 10.85 2.95 9.99
CA VAL A 344 12.17 3.40 10.40
C VAL A 344 12.17 3.37 11.92
N ALA A 345 13.09 2.59 12.50
CA ALA A 345 13.23 2.38 13.93
C ALA A 345 13.05 3.68 14.72
N ASN A 346 12.00 3.71 15.53
CA ASN A 346 11.66 4.79 16.47
C ASN A 346 11.43 6.20 15.85
N GLU A 347 11.35 6.32 14.52
CA GLU A 347 11.17 7.62 13.84
C GLU A 347 9.86 7.69 13.05
N GLN A 348 9.55 6.64 12.29
CA GLN A 348 8.41 6.65 11.40
C GLN A 348 7.84 5.24 11.19
N GLU A 349 6.52 5.13 11.29
CA GLU A 349 5.77 3.91 10.97
C GLU A 349 4.70 4.25 9.94
N GLU A 350 4.60 3.46 8.88
CA GLU A 350 3.66 3.67 7.79
C GLU A 350 3.02 2.33 7.40
N ILE A 351 1.70 2.25 7.54
CA ILE A 351 0.92 1.05 7.24
C ILE A 351 -0.15 1.40 6.22
N PHE A 352 -0.25 0.60 5.16
CA PHE A 352 -1.31 0.70 4.16
C PHE A 352 -1.92 -0.65 3.89
N CYS A 353 -3.24 -0.72 3.95
CA CYS A 353 -4.01 -1.90 3.66
C CYS A 353 -5.05 -1.63 2.58
N ALA A 354 -5.28 -2.64 1.74
CA ALA A 354 -6.50 -2.78 0.96
C ALA A 354 -7.18 -4.10 1.30
N CYS A 355 -8.48 -4.04 1.50
CA CYS A 355 -9.29 -5.17 1.90
C CYS A 355 -10.56 -5.27 1.05
N ARG A 356 -11.15 -6.47 1.06
CA ARG A 356 -12.41 -6.79 0.40
C ARG A 356 -13.40 -7.32 1.42
N GLY A 357 -14.62 -6.80 1.42
CA GLY A 357 -15.65 -7.15 2.39
C GLY A 357 -16.24 -5.91 3.05
N ASN A 358 -17.47 -6.04 3.58
CA ASN A 358 -18.12 -4.93 4.26
C ASN A 358 -17.37 -4.58 5.54
N LEU A 359 -17.07 -3.29 5.70
CA LEU A 359 -16.43 -2.69 6.86
C LEU A 359 -15.07 -3.29 7.21
N CYS A 360 -14.40 -3.94 6.25
CA CYS A 360 -13.12 -4.59 6.50
C CYS A 360 -12.00 -3.61 6.91
N ASN A 361 -12.18 -2.30 6.65
CA ASN A 361 -11.24 -1.25 7.02
C ASN A 361 -11.63 -0.52 8.31
N SER A 362 -12.48 -1.10 9.16
CA SER A 362 -12.87 -0.51 10.45
C SER A 362 -11.68 -0.24 11.37
N ASP A 363 -10.69 -1.11 11.29
CA ASP A 363 -9.48 -1.10 12.09
C ASP A 363 -8.38 -1.90 11.37
N LEU A 364 -7.15 -1.75 11.86
CA LEU A 364 -5.98 -2.41 11.28
C LEU A 364 -6.07 -3.94 11.30
N SER A 365 -6.65 -4.52 12.37
CA SER A 365 -6.73 -5.98 12.51
C SER A 365 -7.66 -6.58 11.47
N SER A 366 -8.84 -6.00 11.30
CA SER A 366 -9.82 -6.35 10.27
C SER A 366 -9.24 -6.16 8.85
N ALA A 367 -8.54 -5.05 8.63
CA ALA A 367 -7.95 -4.75 7.31
C ALA A 367 -6.81 -5.70 6.94
N SER A 368 -6.08 -6.20 7.95
CA SER A 368 -4.99 -7.16 7.75
C SER A 368 -5.49 -8.59 7.52
N ALA A 369 -6.63 -8.95 8.15
CA ALA A 369 -7.22 -10.29 8.11
C ALA A 369 -7.82 -10.63 6.73
N SER A 370 -8.24 -9.63 5.95
CA SER A 370 -8.82 -9.84 4.62
C SER A 370 -7.81 -10.26 3.54
N SER A 371 -6.55 -10.48 3.91
CA SER A 371 -5.53 -10.94 2.96
C SER A 371 -5.81 -12.39 2.58
N VAL A 372 -6.53 -12.58 1.48
CA VAL A 372 -6.63 -13.90 0.85
C VAL A 372 -5.20 -14.32 0.47
N PRO A 373 -4.69 -15.47 0.92
CA PRO A 373 -3.39 -15.98 0.51
C PRO A 373 -3.35 -16.00 -1.02
N ARG A 374 -2.37 -15.32 -1.63
CA ARG A 374 -2.17 -15.45 -3.08
C ARG A 374 -1.89 -16.94 -3.34
N PRO A 375 -2.65 -17.64 -4.19
CA PRO A 375 -2.41 -19.06 -4.46
C PRO A 375 -1.01 -19.33 -5.08
N ASN A 376 -0.34 -18.29 -5.54
CA ASN A 376 1.04 -18.33 -6.03
C ASN A 376 2.08 -17.80 -5.04
N SER A 377 1.73 -17.51 -3.79
CA SER A 377 2.76 -17.21 -2.79
C SER A 377 3.60 -18.47 -2.55
N PRO A 378 4.92 -18.34 -2.37
CA PRO A 378 5.77 -19.47 -2.00
C PRO A 378 5.23 -20.15 -0.75
N ASP A 379 4.70 -19.39 0.21
CA ASP A 379 4.08 -19.90 1.43
C ASP A 379 2.93 -20.87 1.16
N PHE A 380 2.05 -20.58 0.19
CA PHE A 380 0.94 -21.48 -0.17
C PHE A 380 1.46 -22.77 -0.83
N ARG A 381 2.49 -22.67 -1.67
CA ARG A 381 3.12 -23.85 -2.29
C ARG A 381 3.81 -24.73 -1.25
N PHE A 382 4.51 -24.13 -0.29
CA PHE A 382 5.09 -24.86 0.84
C PHE A 382 4.01 -25.52 1.69
N LEU A 383 2.90 -24.83 1.96
CA LEU A 383 1.80 -25.40 2.72
C LEU A 383 1.15 -26.58 1.99
N CYS A 384 0.89 -26.45 0.68
CA CYS A 384 0.38 -27.55 -0.15
C CYS A 384 1.36 -28.71 -0.26
N ALA A 385 2.67 -28.44 -0.43
CA ALA A 385 3.69 -29.47 -0.47
C ALA A 385 3.81 -30.20 0.87
N HIS A 386 3.75 -29.48 1.99
CA HIS A 386 3.71 -30.09 3.32
C HIS A 386 2.45 -30.93 3.52
N LEU A 387 1.27 -30.43 3.12
CA LEU A 387 0.03 -31.18 3.23
C LEU A 387 0.09 -32.46 2.38
N PHE A 388 0.66 -32.37 1.17
CA PHE A 388 0.86 -33.53 0.29
C PHE A 388 1.82 -34.56 0.91
N LEU A 389 2.93 -34.12 1.50
CA LEU A 389 3.85 -35.00 2.22
C LEU A 389 3.17 -35.68 3.42
N ILE A 390 2.41 -34.94 4.22
CA ILE A 390 1.65 -35.49 5.36
C ILE A 390 0.67 -36.56 4.87
N ILE A 391 -0.10 -36.28 3.82
CA ILE A 391 -1.03 -37.25 3.23
C ILE A 391 -0.28 -38.47 2.69
N PHE A 392 0.84 -38.28 2.01
CA PHE A 392 1.66 -39.36 1.47
C PHE A 392 2.20 -40.28 2.57
N PHE A 393 2.78 -39.71 3.63
CA PHE A 393 3.28 -40.49 4.77
C PHE A 393 2.15 -41.18 5.54
N PHE A 394 0.99 -40.54 5.67
CA PHE A 394 -0.19 -41.17 6.28
C PHE A 394 -0.67 -42.38 5.45
N HIS A 395 -0.74 -42.23 4.13
CA HIS A 395 -1.09 -43.34 3.24
C HIS A 395 -0.07 -44.48 3.32
N LEU A 396 1.23 -44.16 3.31
CA LEU A 396 2.29 -45.15 3.42
C LEU A 396 2.20 -45.90 4.76
N TYR A 397 1.94 -45.19 5.86
CA TYR A 397 1.74 -45.77 7.18
C TYR A 397 0.55 -46.75 7.20
N VAL A 398 -0.60 -46.34 6.64
CA VAL A 398 -1.79 -47.21 6.54
C VAL A 398 -1.49 -48.46 5.71
N VAL A 399 -0.81 -48.33 4.56
CA VAL A 399 -0.49 -49.48 3.70
C VAL A 399 0.49 -50.45 4.37
N ILE A 400 1.47 -49.94 5.12
CA ILE A 400 2.46 -50.78 5.80
C ILE A 400 1.86 -51.49 7.01
N HIS A 401 1.04 -50.79 7.80
CA HIS A 401 0.54 -51.29 9.09
C HIS A 401 -0.82 -51.99 9.01
N CYS A 402 -1.68 -51.66 8.03
CA CYS A 402 -2.91 -52.41 7.77
C CYS A 402 -2.66 -53.57 6.81
N LYS A 403 -1.79 -54.50 7.18
CA LYS A 403 -1.74 -55.79 6.49
C LYS A 403 -3.04 -56.55 6.85
N PRO A 404 -3.85 -57.00 5.88
CA PRO A 404 -5.06 -57.75 6.18
C PRO A 404 -4.66 -59.01 6.92
N THR A 405 -4.99 -59.08 8.22
CA THR A 405 -4.97 -60.33 8.95
C THR A 405 -5.95 -61.26 8.26
N ASN A 406 -5.43 -62.29 7.61
CA ASN A 406 -6.23 -63.33 6.96
C ASN A 406 -7.28 -63.83 7.94
N PHE A 407 -8.53 -63.46 7.70
CA PHE A 407 -9.70 -64.10 8.29
C PHE A 407 -9.71 -65.53 7.72
N LYS A 408 -9.28 -66.50 8.53
CA LYS A 408 -9.58 -67.91 8.26
C LYS A 408 -11.05 -68.12 8.66
N LEU A 409 -11.88 -68.45 7.66
CA LEU A 409 -13.21 -69.04 7.86
C LEU A 409 -13.10 -70.46 8.42
#